data_AF-A0A1B0GQG6-F1
#
_entry.id   AF-A0A1B0GQG6-F1
#
_cell.length_a   1.000
_cell.length_b   1.000
_cell.length_c   1.000
_cell.angle_alpha   90.00
_cell.angle_beta   90.00
_cell.angle_gamma   90.00
#
_symmetry.space_group_name_H-M   'P 1'
#
loop_
_entity.id
_entity.type
_entity.pdbx_description
1 polymer ?
#
loop_
_entity_poly.entity_id
_entity_poly.type
_entity_poly.pdbx_seq_one_letter_code
_entity_poly.pdbx_strand_id
1 'polypeptide(L)'
;QYKLQEPLLLLGKEKFAGVDIRVRVKGGGHVAQIYAIRQAISKALVAFYQKYVDEASKKELKDILIQYDRTLLVADPRRCEPKKFGGPGARARYQKSYR
;
A
#
# COMPACT_ATOMS: atom_id res chain seq x y z
N GLN A 1 -10.41 -3.60 -9.83
CA GLN A 1 -9.39 -3.17 -10.80
C GLN A 1 -8.96 -1.71 -10.57
N TYR A 2 -9.89 -0.77 -10.39
CA TYR A 2 -9.58 0.66 -10.18
C TYR A 2 -8.55 0.97 -9.09
N LYS A 3 -8.59 0.26 -7.95
CA LYS A 3 -7.64 0.45 -6.83
C LYS A 3 -6.17 0.33 -7.23
N LEU A 4 -5.85 -0.47 -8.25
CA LEU A 4 -4.48 -0.66 -8.72
C LEU A 4 -4.04 0.45 -9.68
N GLN A 5 -4.98 1.04 -10.42
CA GLN A 5 -4.74 2.08 -11.43
C GLN A 5 -4.68 3.49 -10.83
N GLU A 6 -5.12 3.68 -9.59
CA GLU A 6 -5.09 4.99 -8.90
C GLU A 6 -3.77 5.76 -9.04
N PRO A 7 -2.57 5.20 -8.77
CA PRO A 7 -1.33 5.95 -8.95
C PRO A 7 -1.06 6.34 -10.41
N LEU A 8 -1.54 5.54 -11.37
CA LEU A 8 -1.41 5.85 -12.80
C LEU A 8 -2.36 6.96 -13.25
N LEU A 9 -3.58 6.97 -12.69
CA LEU A 9 -4.60 7.98 -12.96
C LEU A 9 -4.26 9.32 -12.30
N LEU A 10 -3.67 9.31 -11.09
CA LEU A 10 -3.31 10.51 -10.35
C LEU A 10 -2.12 11.26 -10.97
N LEU A 11 -1.10 10.52 -11.39
CA LEU A 11 0.15 11.11 -11.87
C LEU A 11 0.17 11.31 -13.40
N GLY A 12 -0.81 10.76 -14.11
CA GLY A 12 -0.90 10.81 -15.56
C GLY A 12 0.03 9.81 -16.25
N LYS A 13 -0.37 9.34 -17.44
CA LYS A 13 0.38 8.33 -18.21
C LYS A 13 1.77 8.82 -18.64
N GLU A 14 1.94 10.12 -18.81
CA GLU A 14 3.19 10.73 -19.27
C GLU A 14 4.35 10.45 -18.31
N LYS A 15 4.09 10.50 -17.00
CA LYS A 15 5.11 10.26 -15.96
C LYS A 15 5.59 8.80 -15.92
N PHE A 16 4.85 7.87 -16.54
CA PHE A 16 5.17 6.45 -16.66
C PHE A 16 5.74 6.05 -18.02
N ALA A 17 5.73 6.93 -19.03
CA ALA A 17 6.06 6.57 -20.41
C ALA A 17 7.50 6.05 -20.61
N GLY A 18 8.43 6.45 -19.72
CA GLY A 18 9.83 6.01 -19.76
C GLY A 18 10.19 4.87 -18.81
N VAL A 19 9.22 4.24 -18.14
CA VAL A 19 9.48 3.25 -17.08
C VAL A 19 8.74 1.94 -17.35
N ASP A 20 9.48 0.84 -17.49
CA ASP A 20 8.92 -0.52 -17.47
C ASP A 20 8.91 -1.08 -16.03
N ILE A 21 7.77 -1.61 -15.59
CA ILE A 21 7.55 -2.01 -14.20
C ILE A 21 7.10 -3.48 -14.15
N ARG A 22 7.96 -4.33 -13.60
CA ARG A 22 7.63 -5.74 -13.31
C ARG A 22 7.39 -5.95 -11.83
N VAL A 23 6.18 -6.39 -11.46
CA VAL A 23 5.82 -6.66 -10.06
C VAL A 23 5.61 -8.15 -9.83
N ARG A 24 6.20 -8.69 -8.76
CA ARG A 24 5.93 -10.04 -8.24
C ARG A 24 5.50 -9.92 -6.78
N VAL A 25 4.37 -10.53 -6.43
CA VAL A 25 3.82 -10.55 -5.06
C VAL A 25 3.63 -11.97 -4.58
N LYS A 26 3.87 -12.22 -3.28
CA LYS A 26 3.67 -13.51 -2.62
C LYS A 26 3.15 -13.29 -1.19
N GLY A 27 2.25 -14.16 -0.74
CA GLY A 27 1.63 -14.08 0.60
C GLY A 27 0.47 -13.08 0.67
N GLY A 28 -0.21 -13.03 1.81
CA GLY A 28 -1.43 -12.24 2.00
C GLY A 28 -2.65 -12.78 1.24
N GLY A 29 -3.80 -12.13 1.41
CA GLY A 29 -5.01 -12.41 0.62
C GLY A 29 -5.10 -11.57 -0.65
N HIS A 30 -6.06 -11.87 -1.53
CA HIS A 30 -6.22 -11.19 -2.83
C HIS A 30 -6.28 -9.67 -2.72
N VAL A 31 -7.07 -9.16 -1.77
CA VAL A 31 -7.23 -7.72 -1.56
C VAL A 31 -5.93 -7.10 -1.06
N ALA A 32 -5.29 -7.72 -0.06
CA ALA A 32 -4.03 -7.23 0.49
C ALA A 32 -2.91 -7.17 -0.57
N GLN A 33 -2.87 -8.14 -1.49
CA GLN A 33 -1.93 -8.14 -2.61
C GLN A 33 -2.17 -6.96 -3.55
N ILE A 34 -3.43 -6.61 -3.86
CA ILE A 34 -3.75 -5.44 -4.69
C ILE A 34 -3.21 -4.15 -4.04
N TYR A 35 -3.43 -3.98 -2.73
CA TYR A 35 -2.88 -2.83 -1.99
C TYR A 35 -1.35 -2.82 -1.97
N ALA A 36 -0.72 -3.99 -1.86
CA ALA A 36 0.74 -4.11 -1.93
C ALA A 36 1.29 -3.73 -3.31
N ILE A 37 0.65 -4.17 -4.40
CA ILE A 37 1.05 -3.80 -5.77
C ILE A 37 0.90 -2.30 -5.98
N ARG A 38 -0.25 -1.74 -5.59
CA ARG A 38 -0.54 -0.29 -5.65
C ARG A 38 0.57 0.51 -4.97
N GLN A 39 0.93 0.13 -3.75
CA GLN A 39 1.99 0.79 -2.97
C GLN A 39 3.38 0.60 -3.61
N ALA A 40 3.67 -0.58 -4.16
CA ALA A 40 4.96 -0.86 -4.81
C ALA A 40 5.18 0.01 -6.06
N ILE A 41 4.14 0.19 -6.88
CA ILE A 41 4.20 1.04 -8.08
C ILE A 41 4.49 2.50 -7.69
N SER A 42 3.77 3.04 -6.71
CA SER A 42 3.99 4.41 -6.22
C SER A 42 5.39 4.63 -5.66
N LYS A 43 5.89 3.70 -4.84
CA LYS A 43 7.25 3.78 -4.29
C LYS A 43 8.32 3.68 -5.36
N ALA A 44 8.16 2.76 -6.32
CA ALA A 44 9.11 2.56 -7.40
C ALA A 44 9.25 3.82 -8.26
N LEU A 45 8.13 4.48 -8.57
CA LEU A 45 8.14 5.70 -9.37
C LEU A 45 8.81 6.87 -8.62
N VAL A 46 8.48 7.09 -7.35
CA VAL A 46 9.14 8.14 -6.55
C VAL A 46 10.65 7.88 -6.44
N ALA A 47 11.05 6.62 -6.25
CA ALA A 47 12.47 6.24 -6.20
C ALA A 47 13.18 6.42 -7.55
N PHE A 48 12.50 6.16 -8.66
CA PHE A 48 13.04 6.40 -9.99
C PHE A 48 13.33 7.88 -10.23
N TYR A 49 12.36 8.76 -9.94
CA TYR A 49 12.53 10.21 -10.10
C TYR A 49 13.61 10.77 -9.19
N GLN A 50 13.71 10.25 -7.96
CA GLN A 50 14.79 10.63 -7.04
C GLN A 50 16.19 10.33 -7.59
N LYS A 51 16.36 9.25 -8.36
CA LYS A 51 17.67 8.80 -8.84
C LYS A 51 18.02 9.28 -10.25
N TYR A 52 17.04 9.37 -11.14
CA TYR A 52 17.27 9.52 -12.58
C TYR A 52 16.71 10.79 -13.19
N VAL A 53 15.93 11.59 -12.46
CA VAL A 53 15.30 12.81 -12.98
C VAL A 53 15.76 14.02 -12.17
N ASP A 54 15.06 14.40 -11.10
CA ASP A 54 15.41 15.53 -10.25
C ASP A 54 14.60 15.54 -8.93
N GLU A 55 15.09 16.28 -7.93
CA GLU A 55 14.45 16.36 -6.60
C GLU A 55 13.14 17.17 -6.60
N ALA A 56 12.97 18.14 -7.50
CA ALA A 56 11.75 18.96 -7.55
C ALA A 56 10.57 18.14 -8.05
N SER A 57 10.72 17.45 -9.19
CA SER A 57 9.72 16.54 -9.74
C SER A 57 9.36 15.43 -8.75
N LYS A 58 10.36 14.87 -8.05
CA LYS A 58 10.12 13.86 -7.01
C LYS A 58 9.29 14.42 -5.85
N LYS A 59 9.55 15.65 -5.40
CA LYS A 59 8.77 16.30 -4.35
C LYS A 59 7.31 16.49 -4.78
N GLU A 60 7.08 16.99 -5.99
CA GLU A 60 5.73 17.14 -6.55
C GLU A 60 4.96 15.82 -6.59
N LEU A 61 5.58 14.76 -7.11
CA LEU A 61 4.98 13.43 -7.16
C LEU A 61 4.63 12.91 -5.76
N LYS A 62 5.55 13.09 -4.81
CA LYS A 62 5.35 12.67 -3.43
C LYS A 62 4.20 13.44 -2.77
N ASP A 63 4.12 14.75 -2.97
CA ASP A 63 3.10 15.60 -2.37
C ASP A 63 1.71 15.25 -2.92
N ILE A 64 1.58 15.03 -4.24
CA ILE A 64 0.33 14.57 -4.87
C ILE A 64 -0.12 13.21 -4.30
N LEU A 65 0.80 12.25 -4.18
CA LEU A 65 0.48 10.91 -3.67
C LEU A 65 0.06 10.96 -2.18
N ILE A 66 0.75 11.74 -1.35
CA ILE A 66 0.41 11.90 0.07
C ILE A 66 -0.93 12.62 0.25
N GLN A 67 -1.19 13.65 -0.55
CA GLN A 67 -2.44 14.42 -0.50
C GLN A 67 -3.65 13.54 -0.83
N TYR A 68 -3.51 12.61 -1.77
CA TYR A 68 -4.57 11.67 -2.10
C TYR A 68 -4.72 10.58 -1.02
N ASP A 69 -3.65 9.82 -0.75
CA ASP A 69 -3.69 8.70 0.18
C ASP A 69 -2.29 8.34 0.67
N ARG A 70 -2.06 8.54 1.97
CA ARG A 70 -0.78 8.21 2.63
C ARG A 70 -0.37 6.75 2.46
N THR A 71 -1.31 5.82 2.29
CA THR A 71 -1.02 4.38 2.13
C THR A 71 -0.32 4.03 0.82
N LEU A 72 -0.34 4.94 -0.17
CA LEU A 72 0.43 4.81 -1.41
C LEU A 72 1.94 4.81 -1.18
N LEU A 73 2.41 5.48 -0.13
CA LEU A 73 3.83 5.56 0.21
C LEU A 73 4.17 4.89 1.54
N VAL A 74 3.30 4.96 2.54
CA VAL A 74 3.54 4.40 3.88
C VAL A 74 2.78 3.09 4.03
N ALA A 75 3.46 2.03 4.47
CA ALA A 75 2.82 0.73 4.65
C ALA A 75 1.97 0.75 5.92
N ASP A 76 0.82 0.09 5.86
CA ASP A 76 -0.02 -0.12 7.04
C ASP A 76 0.65 -1.15 7.97
N PRO A 77 1.06 -0.79 9.19
CA PRO A 77 1.78 -1.70 10.09
C PRO A 77 0.86 -2.74 10.75
N ARG A 78 -0.46 -2.67 10.57
CA ARG A 78 -1.42 -3.55 11.25
C ARG A 78 -1.17 -5.03 10.94
N ARG A 79 -1.20 -5.87 11.97
CA ARG A 79 -1.11 -7.33 11.91
C ARG A 79 -2.17 -7.96 12.81
N CYS A 80 -2.60 -9.17 12.48
CA CYS A 80 -3.53 -9.91 13.33
C CYS A 80 -2.91 -10.20 14.69
N GLU A 81 -3.61 -9.83 15.76
CA GLU A 81 -3.19 -10.14 17.13
C GLU A 81 -3.19 -11.67 17.34
N PRO A 82 -2.22 -12.22 18.11
CA PRO A 82 -2.24 -13.63 18.46
C PRO A 82 -3.47 -14.02 19.28
N LYS A 83 -4.00 -15.22 19.05
CA LYS A 83 -5.08 -15.80 19.87
C LYS A 83 -4.65 -15.87 21.34
N LYS A 84 -5.58 -15.59 22.25
CA LYS A 84 -5.39 -15.75 23.71
C LYS A 84 -6.24 -16.93 24.19
N PHE A 85 -5.83 -17.57 25.29
CA PHE A 85 -6.55 -18.72 25.87
C PHE A 85 -7.95 -18.32 26.37
N GLY A 86 -8.84 -19.27 26.66
CA GLY A 86 -10.14 -18.96 27.28
C GLY A 86 -11.13 -18.21 26.37
N GLY A 87 -10.97 -18.36 25.05
CA GLY A 87 -11.92 -17.86 24.07
C GLY A 87 -11.54 -18.20 22.63
N PRO A 88 -12.41 -17.88 21.66
CA PRO A 88 -12.17 -18.24 20.26
C PRO A 88 -11.10 -17.37 19.59
N GLY A 89 -10.90 -16.12 20.01
CA GLY A 89 -10.05 -15.13 19.32
C GLY A 89 -9.04 -14.40 20.20
N ALA A 90 -8.45 -13.32 19.67
CA ALA A 90 -7.47 -12.51 20.40
C ALA A 90 -8.08 -11.79 21.62
N ARG A 91 -9.31 -11.26 21.48
CA ARG A 91 -10.00 -10.49 22.53
C ARG A 91 -11.31 -11.13 23.03
N ALA A 92 -11.92 -12.00 22.23
CA ALA A 92 -13.15 -12.69 22.61
C ALA A 92 -12.88 -13.71 23.73
N ARG A 93 -13.73 -13.74 24.76
CA ARG A 93 -13.70 -14.73 25.84
C ARG A 93 -14.96 -15.60 25.79
N TYR A 94 -14.87 -16.84 26.27
CA TYR A 94 -16.07 -17.66 26.44
C TYR A 94 -17.00 -17.02 27.47
N GLN A 95 -18.30 -17.06 27.17
CA GLN A 95 -19.33 -16.51 28.05
C GLN A 95 -19.39 -17.29 29.36
N LYS A 96 -19.46 -16.58 30.48
CA LYS A 96 -19.72 -17.19 31.80
C LYS A 96 -21.23 -17.35 31.99
N SER A 97 -21.65 -18.42 32.66
CA SER A 97 -23.06 -18.76 32.90
C SER A 97 -23.74 -17.91 33.96
N TYR A 98 -22.96 -17.24 34.81
CA TYR A 98 -23.46 -16.42 35.92
C TYR A 98 -23.33 -14.93 35.61
N ARG A 99 -24.18 -14.13 36.24
CA ARG A 99 -24.21 -12.67 36.09
C ARG A 99 -23.18 -12.00 36.99
#